data_AF-A0A7Y4IR79-F1
#
_entry.id   AF-A0A7Y4IR79-F1
#
_cell.length_a   1.000
_cell.length_b   1.000
_cell.length_c   1.000
_cell.angle_alpha   90.00
_cell.angle_beta   90.00
_cell.angle_gamma   90.00
#
_symmetry.space_group_name_H-M   'P 1'
#
loop_
_entity.id
_entity.type
_entity.pdbx_description
1 polymer ?
#
loop_
_entity_poly.entity_id
_entity_poly.type
_entity_poly.pdbx_seq_one_letter_code
_entity_poly.pdbx_strand_id
1 'polypeptide(L)'
;PAPRAPERAPAPGAGASAADILDEILAGGTPANEWTDEDLKRLQTVQQNQEKSSKILRALLELLLEKNQLQQRELAARMRL
;
A
#
# COMPACT_ATOMS: atom_id res chain seq x y z
N PRO A 1 39.01 29.73 13.26
CA PRO A 1 37.63 29.22 13.01
C PRO A 1 37.64 28.10 11.95
N ALA A 2 37.42 26.85 12.38
CA ALA A 2 37.41 25.67 11.52
C ALA A 2 35.96 25.31 11.09
N PRO A 3 35.73 24.78 9.87
CA PRO A 3 34.41 24.42 9.38
C PRO A 3 33.92 23.08 9.98
N ARG A 4 32.65 23.02 10.38
CA ARG A 4 31.97 21.81 10.89
C ARG A 4 31.72 20.82 9.73
N ALA A 5 32.00 19.54 9.98
CA ALA A 5 31.72 18.42 9.08
C ALA A 5 30.19 18.16 8.96
N PRO A 6 29.72 17.58 7.84
CA PRO A 6 28.30 17.28 7.65
C PRO A 6 27.86 16.07 8.50
N GLU A 7 26.73 16.26 9.19
CA GLU A 7 26.02 15.24 9.96
C GLU A 7 25.50 14.14 9.02
N ARG A 8 25.92 12.90 9.25
CA ARG A 8 25.57 11.74 8.42
C ARG A 8 24.13 11.33 8.76
N ALA A 9 23.24 11.30 7.77
CA ALA A 9 21.89 10.78 7.92
C ALA A 9 21.92 9.30 8.42
N PRO A 10 20.99 8.89 9.30
CA PRO A 10 20.94 7.51 9.76
C PRO A 10 20.59 6.59 8.58
N ALA A 11 21.38 5.54 8.41
CA ALA A 11 21.12 4.49 7.42
C ALA A 11 19.79 3.79 7.73
N PRO A 12 18.99 3.38 6.72
CA PRO A 12 17.85 2.50 6.97
C PRO A 12 18.38 1.20 7.57
N GLY A 13 17.95 0.93 8.80
CA GLY A 13 18.37 -0.23 9.57
C GLY A 13 18.22 -1.51 8.75
N ALA A 14 19.32 -2.23 8.64
CA ALA A 14 19.36 -3.60 8.18
C ALA A 14 18.27 -4.41 8.90
N GLY A 15 17.57 -5.24 8.14
CA GLY A 15 16.37 -5.95 8.57
C GLY A 15 16.52 -6.57 9.95
N ALA A 16 15.56 -6.26 10.82
CA ALA A 16 15.38 -6.98 12.08
C ALA A 16 15.33 -8.47 11.77
N SER A 17 16.27 -9.23 12.33
CA SER A 17 16.25 -10.68 12.23
C SER A 17 15.02 -11.19 12.96
N ALA A 18 14.42 -12.29 12.51
CA ALA A 18 13.27 -12.88 13.19
C ALA A 18 13.56 -13.22 14.67
N ALA A 19 14.85 -13.40 15.01
CA ALA A 19 15.30 -13.57 16.40
C ALA A 19 15.11 -12.31 17.25
N ASP A 20 15.43 -11.12 16.71
CA ASP A 20 15.31 -9.84 17.43
C ASP A 20 13.84 -9.52 17.76
N ILE A 21 12.94 -9.85 16.82
CA ILE A 21 11.49 -9.68 16.98
C ILE A 21 10.93 -10.65 18.04
N LEU A 22 11.43 -11.89 18.08
CA LEU A 22 11.00 -12.87 19.08
C LEU A 22 11.51 -12.52 20.49
N ASP A 23 12.73 -12.02 20.61
CA ASP A 23 13.28 -11.53 21.88
C ASP A 23 12.50 -10.32 22.40
N GLU A 24 12.06 -9.40 21.52
CA GLU A 24 11.20 -8.27 21.87
C GLU A 24 9.81 -8.72 22.37
N ILE A 25 9.20 -9.70 21.71
CA ILE A 25 7.91 -10.29 22.12
C ILE A 25 8.03 -11.01 23.47
N LEU A 26 9.11 -11.79 23.67
CA LEU A 26 9.37 -12.53 24.91
C LEU A 26 9.73 -11.61 26.09
N ALA A 27 10.35 -10.46 25.81
CA ALA A 27 10.61 -9.40 26.79
C ALA A 27 9.35 -8.60 27.19
N GLY A 28 8.18 -8.94 26.65
CA GLY A 28 6.92 -8.25 26.92
C GLY A 28 6.71 -6.98 26.09
N GLY A 29 7.52 -6.76 25.06
CA GLY A 29 7.26 -5.74 24.04
C GLY A 29 6.09 -6.19 23.17
N THR A 30 4.98 -5.47 23.23
CA THR A 30 3.94 -5.60 22.20
C THR A 30 4.53 -5.08 20.88
N PRO A 31 4.54 -5.87 19.79
CA PRO A 31 4.95 -5.34 18.49
C PRO A 31 3.96 -4.23 18.13
N ALA A 32 4.41 -2.98 18.30
CA ALA A 32 3.60 -1.80 18.06
C ALA A 32 3.49 -1.57 16.56
N ASN A 33 2.74 -2.43 15.88
CA ASN A 33 2.12 -2.07 14.60
C ASN A 33 0.71 -1.58 14.89
N GLU A 34 0.62 -0.55 15.73
CA GLU A 34 -0.62 0.12 16.07
C GLU A 34 -1.00 1.00 14.89
N TRP A 35 -2.10 0.64 14.23
CA TRP A 35 -2.69 1.50 13.20
C TRP A 35 -3.04 2.84 13.86
N THR A 36 -2.38 3.90 13.43
CA THR A 36 -2.67 5.23 13.94
C THR A 36 -3.96 5.76 13.32
N ASP A 37 -4.56 6.77 13.93
CA ASP A 37 -5.70 7.48 13.33
C ASP A 37 -5.36 8.08 11.96
N GLU A 38 -4.09 8.40 11.72
CA GLU A 38 -3.61 8.86 10.43
C GLU A 38 -3.61 7.73 9.40
N ASP A 39 -3.18 6.52 9.78
CA ASP A 39 -3.21 5.35 8.91
C ASP A 39 -4.64 4.97 8.51
N LEU A 40 -5.59 5.07 9.43
CA LEU A 40 -7.01 4.85 9.15
C LEU A 40 -7.56 5.89 8.15
N LYS A 41 -7.17 7.16 8.28
CA LYS A 41 -7.56 8.21 7.31
C LYS A 41 -6.96 7.98 5.93
N ARG A 42 -5.69 7.57 5.87
CA ARG A 42 -5.02 7.21 4.61
C ARG A 42 -5.69 6.01 3.97
N LEU A 43 -6.01 4.99 4.75
CA LEU A 43 -6.73 3.80 4.29
C LEU A 43 -8.12 4.16 3.72
N GLN A 44 -8.89 4.98 4.43
CA GLN A 44 -10.19 5.45 3.96
C GLN A 44 -10.08 6.20 2.63
N THR A 45 -9.06 7.04 2.49
CA THR A 45 -8.79 7.77 1.24
C THR A 45 -8.45 6.80 0.10
N VAL A 46 -7.60 5.80 0.36
CA VAL A 46 -7.27 4.76 -0.62
C VAL A 46 -8.51 3.97 -1.04
N GLN A 47 -9.37 3.59 -0.09
CA GLN A 47 -10.62 2.89 -0.36
C GLN A 47 -11.55 3.71 -1.27
N GLN A 48 -11.74 5.00 -0.97
CA GLN A 48 -12.56 5.89 -1.80
C GLN A 48 -11.97 6.06 -3.21
N ASN A 49 -10.65 6.19 -3.31
CA ASN A 49 -9.97 6.27 -4.60
C ASN A 49 -10.10 4.98 -5.40
N GLN A 50 -10.01 3.82 -4.73
CA GLN A 50 -10.22 2.51 -5.34
C GLN A 50 -11.65 2.38 -5.86
N GLU A 51 -12.66 2.77 -5.08
CA GLU A 51 -14.07 2.73 -5.49
C GLU A 51 -14.34 3.66 -6.68
N LYS A 52 -13.77 4.86 -6.67
CA LYS A 52 -13.89 5.78 -7.80
C LYS A 52 -13.20 5.22 -9.05
N SER A 53 -11.99 4.69 -8.89
CA SER A 53 -11.19 4.13 -9.99
C SER A 53 -11.84 2.88 -10.57
N SER A 54 -12.47 2.03 -9.75
CA SER A 54 -13.15 0.81 -10.21
C SER A 54 -14.39 1.12 -11.05
N LYS A 55 -15.17 2.15 -10.68
CA LYS A 55 -16.29 2.64 -11.48
C LYS A 55 -15.83 3.13 -12.84
N ILE A 56 -14.75 3.92 -12.88
CA ILE A 56 -14.17 4.41 -14.13
C ILE A 56 -13.66 3.26 -15.00
N LEU A 57 -12.90 2.33 -14.41
CA LEU A 57 -12.38 1.16 -15.12
C LEU A 57 -13.52 0.33 -15.73
N ARG A 58 -14.60 0.12 -14.98
CA ARG A 58 -15.79 -0.60 -15.47
C ARG A 58 -16.42 0.10 -16.67
N ALA A 59 -16.66 1.41 -16.58
CA ALA A 59 -17.21 2.19 -17.68
C ALA A 59 -16.32 2.15 -18.94
N LEU A 60 -14.99 2.18 -18.76
CA LEU A 60 -14.03 2.05 -19.86
C LEU A 60 -14.10 0.66 -20.51
N LEU A 61 -14.18 -0.41 -19.71
CA LEU A 61 -14.29 -1.77 -20.25
C LEU A 61 -15.62 -2.01 -20.96
N GLU A 62 -16.72 -1.47 -20.44
CA GLU A 62 -18.05 -1.50 -21.08
C GLU A 62 -18.03 -0.73 -22.41
N LEU A 63 -17.40 0.44 -22.46
CA LEU A 63 -17.24 1.20 -23.71
C LEU A 63 -16.39 0.44 -24.76
N LEU A 64 -15.32 -0.23 -24.34
CA LEU A 64 -14.50 -1.04 -25.25
C LEU A 64 -15.28 -2.25 -25.78
N LEU A 65 -16.13 -2.85 -24.95
CA LEU A 65 -17.05 -3.91 -25.38
C LEU A 65 -18.02 -3.38 -26.44
N GLU A 66 -18.68 -2.25 -26.19
CA GLU A 66 -19.61 -1.62 -27.16
C GLU A 66 -18.93 -1.31 -28.51
N LYS A 67 -17.65 -0.94 -28.48
CA LYS A 67 -16.85 -0.67 -29.67
C LYS A 67 -16.29 -1.93 -30.35
N ASN A 68 -16.65 -3.13 -29.89
CA ASN A 68 -16.11 -4.41 -30.35
C ASN A 68 -14.57 -4.51 -30.22
N GLN A 69 -13.98 -3.75 -29.30
CA GLN A 69 -12.54 -3.76 -29.00
C GLN A 69 -12.20 -4.68 -27.82
N LEU A 70 -13.21 -5.24 -27.16
CA LEU A 70 -13.09 -6.16 -26.04
C LEU A 70 -14.16 -7.25 -26.19
N GLN A 71 -13.85 -8.50 -25.90
CA GLN A 71 -14.85 -9.58 -25.90
C GLN A 71 -15.54 -9.72 -24.54
N GLN A 72 -16.78 -10.23 -24.53
CA GLN A 72 -17.53 -10.47 -23.28
C GLN A 72 -16.80 -11.40 -22.30
N ARG A 73 -16.11 -12.42 -22.83
CA ARG A 73 -15.29 -13.35 -22.02
C ARG A 73 -14.10 -12.63 -21.36
N GLU A 74 -13.49 -11.68 -22.06
CA GLU A 74 -12.37 -10.88 -21.56
C GLU A 74 -12.84 -9.87 -20.51
N LEU A 75 -14.00 -9.24 -20.72
CA LEU A 75 -14.64 -8.38 -19.73
C LEU A 75 -14.86 -9.13 -18.41
N ALA A 76 -15.49 -10.30 -18.47
CA ALA A 76 -15.77 -11.12 -17.29
C ALA A 76 -14.50 -11.55 -16.55
N ALA A 77 -13.41 -11.83 -17.27
CA ALA A 77 -12.11 -12.13 -16.66
C ALA A 77 -11.49 -10.91 -15.96
N ARG A 78 -11.60 -9.72 -16.56
CA ARG A 78 -11.04 -8.47 -16.01
C ARG A 78 -11.84 -7.91 -14.82
N MET A 79 -13.12 -8.23 -14.73
CA MET A 79 -14.01 -7.82 -13.64
C MET A 79 -13.99 -8.74 -12.41
N ARG A 80 -13.20 -9.82 -12.42
CA ARG A 80 -13.23 -10.86 -11.38
C ARG A 80 -12.38 -10.54 -10.12
N LEU A 81 -12.09 -9.27 -9.88
CA LEU A 81 -11.34 -8.75 -8.72
C LEU A 81 -12.29 -8.11 -7.71
#